data_AF-A0A550GKZ9-F1
#
_entry.id   AF-A0A550GKZ9-F1
#
_cell.length_a   1.000
_cell.length_b   1.000
_cell.length_c   1.000
_cell.angle_alpha   90.00
_cell.angle_beta   90.00
_cell.angle_gamma   90.00
#
_symmetry.space_group_name_H-M   'P 1'
#
loop_
_entity.id
_entity.type
_entity.pdbx_description
1 polymer ?
#
loop_
_entity_poly.entity_id
_entity_poly.type
_entity_poly.pdbx_seq_one_letter_code
_entity_poly.pdbx_strand_id
1 'polypeptide(L)' 'MEVIKVSECSQCESKFCDECGDLKRKLCYDCVGWEDEVDDESFDDVDDWDDGWDDNDPN' A
#
# COMPACT_ATOMS: atom_id res chain seq x y z
N MET A 1 -17.72 -1.19 -33.70
CA MET A 1 -17.55 -0.79 -32.29
C MET A 1 -16.88 -1.94 -31.58
N GLU A 2 -15.63 -1.75 -31.15
CA GLU A 2 -14.93 -2.75 -30.37
C GLU A 2 -15.50 -2.76 -28.95
N VAL A 3 -15.87 -3.93 -28.47
CA VAL A 3 -16.43 -4.10 -27.13
C VAL A 3 -15.27 -4.15 -26.16
N ILE A 4 -15.04 -3.05 -25.45
CA ILE A 4 -14.08 -3.01 -24.35
C ILE A 4 -14.65 -3.86 -23.22
N LYS A 5 -13.97 -4.94 -22.87
CA LYS A 5 -14.35 -5.77 -21.72
C LYS A 5 -14.01 -4.98 -20.45
N VAL A 6 -15.02 -4.80 -19.61
CA VAL A 6 -14.90 -4.06 -18.35
C VAL A 6 -15.24 -5.02 -17.23
N SER A 7 -14.32 -5.15 -16.28
CA SER A 7 -14.46 -5.98 -15.07
C SER A 7 -14.72 -5.08 -13.87
N GLU A 8 -15.36 -5.63 -12.84
CA GLU A 8 -15.69 -4.90 -11.60
C GLU A 8 -14.72 -5.32 -10.47
N CYS A 9 -14.19 -4.32 -9.77
CA CYS A 9 -13.27 -4.53 -8.66
C CYS A 9 -14.01 -5.10 -7.45
N SER A 10 -13.51 -6.18 -6.87
CA SER A 10 -14.16 -6.83 -5.72
C SER A 10 -13.98 -6.08 -4.39
N GLN A 11 -13.10 -5.06 -4.34
CA GLN A 11 -12.87 -4.27 -3.12
C GLN A 11 -13.59 -2.93 -3.12
N CYS A 12 -13.56 -2.20 -4.24
CA CYS A 12 -14.09 -0.84 -4.34
C CYS A 12 -15.25 -0.71 -5.33
N GLU A 13 -15.68 -1.84 -5.94
CA GLU A 13 -16.79 -1.90 -6.90
C GLU A 13 -16.58 -1.01 -8.16
N SER A 14 -15.34 -0.53 -8.37
CA SER A 14 -14.99 0.29 -9.51
C SER A 14 -14.84 -0.56 -10.77
N LYS A 15 -15.24 0.00 -11.92
CA LYS A 15 -15.16 -0.66 -13.23
C LYS A 15 -13.82 -0.38 -13.89
N PHE A 16 -13.10 -1.42 -14.29
CA PHE A 16 -11.78 -1.33 -14.88
C PHE A 16 -11.65 -2.18 -16.15
N CYS A 17 -10.81 -1.75 -17.08
CA CYS A 17 -10.52 -2.48 -18.32
C CYS A 17 -9.53 -3.64 -18.07
N ASP A 18 -9.40 -4.58 -19.02
CA ASP A 18 -8.44 -5.69 -18.93
C ASP A 18 -6.97 -5.23 -18.73
N GLU A 19 -6.63 -4.01 -19.14
CA GLU A 19 -5.29 -3.42 -18.97
C GLU A 19 -5.15 -2.56 -17.69
N CYS A 20 -6.27 -2.28 -17.03
CA CYS A 20 -6.38 -1.31 -15.94
C CYS A 20 -6.39 -1.97 -14.54
N GLY A 21 -6.12 -3.27 -14.44
CA GLY A 21 -6.19 -4.01 -13.18
C GLY A 21 -5.84 -5.48 -13.36
N ASP A 22 -5.90 -6.24 -12.27
CA ASP A 22 -5.64 -7.67 -12.29
C ASP A 22 -6.94 -8.46 -12.43
N LEU A 23 -7.11 -9.10 -13.60
CA LEU A 23 -8.28 -9.91 -13.91
C LEU A 23 -8.34 -11.22 -13.12
N LYS A 24 -7.21 -11.76 -12.67
CA LYS A 24 -7.18 -13.00 -11.88
C LYS A 24 -7.66 -12.73 -10.46
N ARG A 25 -7.26 -11.60 -9.88
CA ARG A 25 -7.66 -11.15 -8.54
C ARG A 25 -8.95 -10.32 -8.53
N LYS A 26 -9.44 -9.87 -9.70
CA LYS A 26 -10.56 -8.94 -9.86
C LYS A 26 -10.37 -7.65 -9.07
N LEU A 27 -9.16 -7.10 -9.14
CA LEU A 27 -8.80 -5.85 -8.47
C LEU A 27 -8.43 -4.82 -9.52
N CYS A 28 -8.93 -3.59 -9.36
CA CYS A 28 -8.48 -2.48 -10.20
C CYS A 28 -7.03 -2.09 -9.86
N TYR A 29 -6.40 -1.29 -10.72
CA TYR A 29 -5.04 -0.74 -10.53
C TYR A 29 -4.77 -0.23 -9.12
N ASP A 30 -5.74 0.46 -8.52
CA ASP A 30 -5.63 1.08 -7.19
C ASP A 30 -5.63 0.03 -6.06
N CYS A 31 -6.42 -1.02 -6.25
CA CYS A 31 -6.62 -2.08 -5.27
C CYS A 31 -5.64 -3.25 -5.41
N VAL A 32 -4.98 -3.40 -6.58
CA VAL A 32 -4.09 -4.54 -6.81
C VAL A 32 -2.92 -4.55 -5.83
N GLY A 33 -2.63 -3.40 -5.22
CA GLY A 33 -1.43 -3.18 -4.43
C GLY A 33 -0.26 -3.34 -5.39
N TRP A 34 0.26 -2.22 -5.90
CA TRP A 34 1.60 -2.27 -6.46
C TRP A 34 2.44 -2.70 -5.29
N GLU A 35 2.88 -3.96 -5.29
CA GLU A 35 3.99 -4.43 -4.47
C GLU A 35 5.20 -3.64 -4.98
N ASP A 36 5.21 -2.32 -4.72
CA ASP A 36 6.42 -1.54 -4.60
C ASP A 36 7.17 -2.31 -3.55
N GLU A 37 8.18 -3.00 -4.05
CA GLU A 37 8.98 -4.04 -3.45
C GLU A 37 8.88 -3.96 -1.93
N VAL A 38 8.29 -4.99 -1.32
CA VAL A 38 8.59 -5.28 0.08
C VAL A 38 10.10 -5.45 0.15
N ASP A 39 10.77 -4.33 0.39
CA ASP A 39 12.13 -4.25 0.86
C ASP A 39 12.13 -5.13 2.10
N ASP A 40 12.81 -6.25 1.97
CA ASP A 40 13.05 -7.28 2.97
C ASP A 40 13.96 -6.68 4.06
N GLU A 41 13.55 -5.58 4.67
CA GLU A 41 14.22 -4.94 5.80
C GLU A 41 13.47 -5.39 7.05
N SER A 42 13.64 -6.66 7.40
CA SER A 42 13.46 -7.09 8.77
C SER A 42 14.44 -6.32 9.66
N PHE A 43 14.09 -5.12 10.08
CA PHE A 43 14.69 -4.48 11.26
C PHE A 43 13.66 -4.50 12.38
N ASP A 44 13.55 -5.70 12.95
CA ASP A 44 13.23 -5.90 14.35
C ASP A 44 14.06 -4.91 15.19
N ASP A 45 13.40 -4.23 16.13
CA ASP A 45 14.01 -3.60 17.30
C ASP A 45 14.76 -2.26 17.12
N VAL A 46 14.02 -1.15 17.26
CA VAL A 46 14.52 0.04 18.00
C VAL A 46 13.42 0.51 18.96
N ASP A 47 13.18 -0.33 19.96
CA ASP A 47 12.59 0.07 21.25
C ASP A 47 13.70 0.65 22.13
N ASP A 48 14.20 1.87 21.83
CA ASP A 48 14.95 2.66 22.82
C ASP A 48 15.19 4.11 22.35
N TRP A 49 14.16 4.95 22.39
CA TRP A 49 14.36 6.40 22.51
C TRP A 49 13.82 6.88 23.87
N ASP A 50 14.37 6.28 24.93
CA ASP A 50 14.40 6.83 26.29
C ASP A 50 15.82 7.29 26.63
N ASP A 51 16.34 8.32 25.93
CA ASP A 51 17.50 9.07 26.44
C ASP A 51 16.98 10.39 27.01
N GLY A 52 16.68 10.33 28.30
CA GLY A 52 16.29 11.48 29.10
C GLY A 52 17.38 12.55 29.08
N TRP A 53 17.11 13.67 28.39
CA TRP A 53 17.76 14.94 28.68
C TRP A 53 16.96 15.67 29.75
N ASP A 54 17.16 15.21 30.98
CA ASP A 54 17.10 16.07 32.17
C ASP A 54 18.28 17.04 32.07
N ASP A 55 18.03 18.25 31.53
CA ASP A 55 18.88 19.40 31.83
C ASP A 55 18.00 20.48 32.45
N ASN A 56 18.00 20.44 33.77
CA ASN A 56 17.58 21.50 34.66
C ASN A 56 18.37 22.79 34.32
N ASP A 57 17.75 23.77 33.68
CA ASP A 57 18.19 25.16 33.80
C ASP A 57 17.07 26.05 34.36
N PRO A 58 17.05 26.25 35.69
CA PRO A 58 16.31 27.33 36.33
C PRO A 58 17.17 28.60 36.41
N ASN A 59 17.01 29.53 35.44
CA ASN A 59 16.90 30.98 35.71
C ASN A 59 16.37 31.79 34.54
#